data_AF-A0A7X7VD61-F1
#
_entry.id   AF-A0A7X7VD61-F1
#
_cell.length_a   1.000
_cell.length_b   1.000
_cell.length_c   1.000
_cell.angle_alpha   90.00
_cell.angle_beta   90.00
_cell.angle_gamma   90.00
#
_symmetry.space_group_name_H-M   'P 1'
#
loop_
_entity.id
_entity.type
_entity.pdbx_description
1 polymer ?
#
loop_
_entity_poly.entity_id
_entity_poly.type
_entity_poly.pdbx_seq_one_letter_code
_entity_poly.pdbx_strand_id
1 'polypeptide(L)'
;MNPNVEHTLDPAAFLDDIEKRVGEIFESQKSEVEQTLIEKINREKEEAQKRIEAVNREFAQVRGFLDEHKQAMAALQSTETYLRGEIRGHFERAVNYQKMMENAAALAGDELEKIGGLNTELEKVRSKAEEEYANLKKSLGGYAGIMARIPAPAPAPASAVEGDVDWNEEMGKLRKVRDLLATLRQPEPSSAAPSGDGQETTAPAAHEAEELAASLGLIGPEEDSVSDDAEFVLGAQAP
;
A
#
# COMPACT_ATOMS: atom_id res chain seq x y z
N MET A 1 -0.94 -59.47 102.47
CA MET A 1 -0.54 -59.01 101.12
C MET A 1 -1.52 -59.55 100.11
N ASN A 2 -2.06 -58.63 99.31
CA ASN A 2 -2.81 -58.70 98.05
C ASN A 2 -3.69 -59.91 97.66
N PRO A 3 -4.85 -59.61 97.04
CA PRO A 3 -5.90 -60.56 96.69
C PRO A 3 -5.59 -61.23 95.35
N ASN A 4 -5.90 -62.51 95.21
CA ASN A 4 -5.98 -63.15 93.91
C ASN A 4 -7.45 -63.51 93.68
N VAL A 5 -8.20 -62.54 93.15
CA VAL A 5 -9.55 -62.79 92.66
C VAL A 5 -9.36 -63.46 91.31
N GLU A 6 -9.52 -64.79 91.28
CA GLU A 6 -9.72 -65.53 90.05
C GLU A 6 -11.01 -65.02 89.42
N HIS A 7 -10.87 -64.16 88.40
CA HIS A 7 -11.96 -63.81 87.52
C HIS A 7 -12.33 -65.05 86.71
N THR A 8 -13.31 -65.83 87.18
CA THR A 8 -14.11 -66.70 86.30
C THR A 8 -14.97 -65.79 85.43
N LEU A 9 -14.37 -65.22 84.38
CA LEU A 9 -15.11 -64.51 83.34
C LEU A 9 -16.07 -65.51 82.70
N ASP A 10 -17.36 -65.17 82.71
CA ASP A 10 -18.39 -65.93 81.99
C ASP A 10 -17.99 -66.01 80.51
N PRO A 11 -17.83 -67.22 79.93
CA PRO A 11 -17.45 -67.38 78.52
C PRO A 11 -18.37 -66.63 77.56
N ALA A 12 -19.64 -66.41 77.93
CA ALA A 12 -20.59 -65.62 77.14
C ALA A 12 -20.24 -64.13 77.11
N ALA A 13 -19.87 -63.52 78.25
CA ALA A 13 -19.48 -62.11 78.32
C ALA A 13 -18.18 -61.83 77.55
N PHE A 14 -17.26 -62.80 77.51
CA PHE A 14 -16.04 -62.69 76.70
C PHE A 14 -16.33 -62.75 75.19
N LEU A 15 -17.30 -63.56 74.76
CA LEU A 15 -17.73 -63.60 73.36
C LEU A 15 -18.43 -62.30 72.94
N ASP A 16 -19.28 -61.72 73.80
CA ASP A 16 -19.91 -60.42 73.55
C ASP A 16 -18.86 -59.30 73.41
N ASP A 17 -17.82 -59.28 74.26
CA ASP A 17 -16.72 -58.32 74.16
C ASP A 17 -15.90 -58.50 72.86
N ILE A 18 -15.70 -59.75 72.42
CA ILE A 18 -15.06 -60.03 71.12
C ILE A 18 -15.95 -59.53 69.97
N GLU A 19 -17.24 -59.82 70.00
CA GLU A 19 -18.18 -59.42 68.96
C GLU A 19 -18.26 -57.90 68.83
N LYS A 20 -18.30 -57.19 69.97
CA LYS A 20 -18.22 -55.73 70.02
C LYS A 20 -16.93 -55.20 69.40
N ARG A 21 -15.78 -55.77 69.76
CA ARG A 21 -14.47 -55.33 69.27
C ARG A 21 -14.30 -55.62 67.77
N VAL A 22 -14.87 -56.72 67.28
CA VAL A 22 -14.93 -57.04 65.85
C VAL A 22 -15.84 -56.04 65.13
N GLY A 23 -17.00 -55.69 65.69
CA GLY A 23 -17.88 -54.65 65.17
C GLY A 23 -17.19 -53.30 65.03
N GLU A 24 -16.48 -52.85 66.08
CA GLU A 24 -15.70 -51.61 66.07
C GLU A 24 -14.61 -51.61 64.98
N ILE A 25 -13.92 -52.73 64.77
CA ILE A 25 -12.90 -52.86 63.70
C ILE A 25 -13.56 -52.75 62.31
N PHE A 26 -14.67 -53.43 62.08
CA PHE A 26 -15.36 -53.37 60.79
C PHE A 26 -15.93 -51.97 60.50
N GLU A 27 -16.48 -51.30 61.52
CA GLU A 27 -16.95 -49.92 61.40
C GLU A 27 -15.79 -48.96 61.09
N SER A 28 -14.65 -49.14 61.76
CA SER A 28 -13.44 -48.36 61.47
C SER A 28 -12.92 -48.59 60.05
N GLN A 29 -12.82 -49.84 59.60
CA GLN A 29 -12.37 -50.16 58.25
C GLN A 29 -13.34 -49.64 57.19
N LYS A 30 -14.65 -49.75 57.43
CA LYS A 30 -15.67 -49.18 56.55
C LYS A 30 -15.53 -47.67 56.45
N SER A 31 -15.38 -46.99 57.59
CA SER A 31 -15.18 -45.54 57.65
C SER A 31 -13.91 -45.10 56.89
N GLU A 32 -12.80 -45.81 57.06
CA GLU A 32 -11.54 -45.53 56.35
C GLU A 32 -11.69 -45.68 54.82
N VAL A 33 -12.38 -46.73 54.36
CA VAL A 33 -12.67 -46.95 52.94
C VAL A 33 -13.60 -45.86 52.40
N GLU A 34 -14.65 -45.51 53.12
CA GLU A 34 -15.59 -44.44 52.73
C GLU A 34 -14.88 -43.10 52.64
N GLN A 35 -14.03 -42.76 53.62
CA GLN A 35 -13.28 -41.52 53.65
C GLN A 35 -12.26 -41.45 52.51
N THR A 36 -11.53 -42.53 52.25
CA THR A 36 -10.59 -42.63 51.11
C THR A 36 -11.31 -42.46 49.78
N LEU A 37 -12.50 -43.04 49.63
CA LEU A 37 -13.31 -42.90 48.42
C LEU A 37 -13.77 -41.45 48.22
N ILE A 38 -14.24 -40.79 49.29
CA ILE A 38 -14.66 -39.39 49.24
C ILE A 38 -13.49 -38.48 48.86
N GLU A 39 -12.32 -38.68 49.46
CA GLU A 39 -11.11 -37.92 49.13
C GLU A 39 -10.71 -38.09 47.66
N LYS A 40 -10.76 -39.33 47.15
CA LYS A 40 -10.46 -39.61 45.75
C LYS A 40 -11.45 -38.95 44.80
N ILE A 41 -12.76 -39.05 45.09
CA ILE A 41 -13.81 -38.39 44.30
C ILE A 41 -13.59 -36.88 44.28
N ASN A 42 -13.31 -36.27 45.44
CA ASN A 42 -13.08 -34.83 45.54
C ASN A 42 -11.85 -34.39 44.75
N ARG A 43 -10.76 -35.15 44.84
CA ARG A 43 -9.52 -34.87 44.09
C ARG A 43 -9.74 -34.96 42.59
N GLU A 44 -10.36 -36.05 42.10
CA GLU A 44 -10.64 -36.22 40.68
C GLU A 44 -11.60 -35.14 40.16
N LYS A 45 -12.60 -34.75 40.96
CA LYS A 45 -13.51 -33.65 40.63
C LYS A 45 -12.79 -32.32 40.53
N GLU A 46 -11.90 -32.00 41.48
CA GLU A 46 -11.12 -30.75 41.47
C GLU A 46 -10.17 -30.71 40.28
N GLU A 47 -9.48 -31.82 39.98
CA GLU A 47 -8.59 -31.93 38.82
C GLU A 47 -9.35 -31.78 37.50
N ALA A 48 -10.51 -32.41 37.36
CA ALA A 48 -11.37 -32.26 36.19
C ALA A 48 -11.85 -30.81 36.03
N GLN A 49 -12.28 -30.18 37.13
CA GLN A 49 -12.71 -28.78 37.14
C GLN A 49 -11.58 -27.84 36.71
N LYS A 50 -10.36 -28.03 37.25
CA LYS A 50 -9.18 -27.27 36.84
C LYS A 50 -8.86 -27.41 35.35
N ARG A 51 -9.00 -28.63 34.79
CA ARG A 51 -8.80 -28.87 33.36
C ARG A 51 -9.86 -28.15 32.51
N ILE A 52 -11.12 -28.22 32.90
CA ILE A 52 -12.22 -27.52 32.21
C ILE A 52 -11.97 -26.00 32.21
N GLU A 53 -11.56 -25.44 33.35
CA GLU A 53 -11.26 -24.01 33.46
C GLU A 53 -10.04 -23.59 32.63
N ALA A 54 -9.01 -24.45 32.54
CA ALA A 54 -7.87 -24.19 31.67
C ALA A 54 -8.28 -24.17 30.19
N VAL A 55 -9.03 -25.17 29.73
CA VAL A 55 -9.54 -25.23 28.35
C VAL A 55 -10.44 -24.04 28.03
N ASN A 56 -11.31 -23.63 28.95
CA ASN A 56 -12.18 -22.46 28.74
C ASN A 56 -11.38 -21.17 28.62
N ARG A 57 -10.29 -21.02 29.39
CA ARG A 57 -9.39 -19.87 29.29
C ARG A 57 -8.68 -19.83 27.94
N GLU A 58 -8.14 -20.96 27.49
CA GLU A 58 -7.51 -21.06 26.17
C GLU A 58 -8.50 -20.76 25.05
N PHE A 59 -9.72 -21.29 25.12
CA PHE A 59 -10.76 -21.02 24.15
C PHE A 59 -11.14 -19.53 24.08
N ALA A 60 -11.24 -18.87 25.24
CA ALA A 60 -11.49 -17.43 25.32
C ALA A 60 -10.35 -16.62 24.69
N GLN A 61 -9.10 -17.01 24.91
CA GLN A 61 -7.93 -16.36 24.30
C GLN A 61 -7.91 -16.52 22.79
N VAL A 62 -8.09 -17.75 22.28
CA VAL A 62 -8.13 -18.01 20.83
C VAL A 62 -9.26 -17.24 20.16
N ARG A 63 -10.43 -17.16 20.80
CA ARG A 63 -11.54 -16.35 20.31
C ARG A 63 -11.17 -14.86 20.27
N GLY A 64 -10.50 -14.35 21.30
CA GLY A 64 -9.98 -12.98 21.33
C GLY A 64 -9.08 -12.69 20.13
N PHE A 65 -8.07 -13.53 19.89
CA PHE A 65 -7.15 -13.39 18.75
C PHE A 65 -7.89 -13.43 17.40
N LEU A 66 -8.88 -14.32 17.25
CA LEU A 66 -9.69 -14.40 16.03
C LEU A 66 -10.51 -13.12 15.79
N ASP A 67 -11.07 -12.54 16.85
CA ASP A 67 -11.86 -11.31 16.73
C ASP A 67 -10.98 -10.08 16.47
N GLU A 68 -9.78 -10.02 17.05
CA GLU A 68 -8.75 -9.02 16.71
C GLU A 68 -8.31 -9.13 15.26
N HIS A 69 -7.99 -10.34 14.79
CA HIS A 69 -7.61 -10.57 13.40
C HIS A 69 -8.72 -10.19 12.41
N LYS A 70 -9.98 -10.49 12.73
CA LYS A 70 -11.13 -10.04 11.91
C LYS A 70 -11.20 -8.52 11.82
N GLN A 71 -10.99 -7.81 12.93
CA GLN A 71 -10.99 -6.35 12.94
C GLN A 71 -9.83 -5.79 12.12
N ALA A 72 -8.63 -6.35 12.26
CA ALA A 72 -7.46 -5.96 11.47
C ALA A 72 -7.70 -6.17 9.97
N MET A 73 -8.26 -7.31 9.57
CA MET A 73 -8.60 -7.60 8.18
C MET A 73 -9.67 -6.64 7.63
N ALA A 74 -10.70 -6.32 8.41
CA ALA A 74 -11.73 -5.36 8.01
C ALA A 74 -11.13 -3.96 7.80
N ALA A 75 -10.21 -3.53 8.68
CA ALA A 75 -9.50 -2.26 8.54
C ALA A 75 -8.63 -2.24 7.27
N LEU A 76 -7.87 -3.31 6.99
CA LEU A 76 -7.06 -3.44 5.78
C LEU A 76 -7.89 -3.45 4.50
N GLN A 77 -9.04 -4.11 4.49
CA GLN A 77 -9.95 -4.08 3.34
C GLN A 77 -10.52 -2.68 3.12
N SER A 78 -10.87 -1.98 4.19
CA SER A 78 -11.33 -0.59 4.10
C SER A 78 -10.24 0.32 3.53
N THR A 79 -8.99 0.21 4.00
CA THR A 79 -7.88 1.01 3.45
C THR A 79 -7.57 0.65 2.01
N GLU A 80 -7.62 -0.62 1.62
CA GLU A 80 -7.45 -1.04 0.23
C GLU A 80 -8.49 -0.39 -0.69
N THR A 81 -9.77 -0.45 -0.30
CA THR A 81 -10.85 0.15 -1.10
C THR A 81 -10.69 1.68 -1.23
N TYR A 82 -10.27 2.35 -0.14
CA TYR A 82 -9.97 3.77 -0.16
C TYR A 82 -8.81 4.10 -1.11
N LEU A 83 -7.68 3.40 -1.01
CA LEU A 83 -6.52 3.62 -1.86
C LEU A 83 -6.83 3.36 -3.34
N ARG A 84 -7.59 2.30 -3.66
CA ARG A 84 -8.06 2.04 -5.03
C ARG A 84 -8.92 3.20 -5.57
N GLY A 85 -9.74 3.80 -4.70
CA GLY A 85 -10.52 4.99 -5.02
C GLY A 85 -9.63 6.19 -5.35
N GLU A 86 -8.65 6.49 -4.49
CA GLU A 86 -7.69 7.58 -4.70
C GLU A 86 -6.88 7.39 -5.99
N ILE A 87 -6.36 6.19 -6.23
CA ILE A 87 -5.62 5.85 -7.46
C ILE A 87 -6.49 6.11 -8.70
N ARG A 88 -7.74 5.64 -8.69
CA ARG A 88 -8.68 5.88 -9.80
C ARG A 88 -8.91 7.39 -10.00
N GLY A 89 -9.14 8.14 -8.92
CA GLY A 89 -9.33 9.58 -8.99
C GLY A 89 -8.11 10.32 -9.55
N HIS A 90 -6.90 9.94 -9.13
CA HIS A 90 -5.66 10.49 -9.68
C HIS A 90 -5.48 10.15 -11.16
N PHE A 91 -5.81 8.91 -11.56
CA PHE A 91 -5.74 8.48 -12.95
C PHE A 91 -6.72 9.26 -13.84
N GLU A 92 -7.98 9.42 -13.40
CA GLU A 92 -8.98 10.21 -14.11
C GLU A 92 -8.54 11.68 -14.30
N ARG A 93 -7.97 12.28 -13.25
CA ARG A 93 -7.38 13.63 -13.35
C ARG A 93 -6.22 13.69 -14.33
N ALA A 94 -5.30 12.72 -14.28
CA ALA A 94 -4.15 12.65 -15.20
C ALA A 94 -4.61 12.54 -16.66
N VAL A 95 -5.58 11.67 -16.95
CA VAL A 95 -6.19 11.54 -18.28
C VAL A 95 -6.83 12.85 -18.73
N ASN A 96 -7.49 13.59 -17.82
CA ASN A 96 -8.04 14.89 -18.15
C ASN A 96 -6.96 15.93 -18.48
N TYR A 97 -5.88 15.99 -17.68
CA TYR A 97 -4.74 16.87 -17.97
C TYR A 97 -4.11 16.55 -19.33
N GLN A 98 -3.93 15.28 -19.66
CA GLN A 98 -3.43 14.87 -20.96
C GLN A 98 -4.31 15.37 -22.11
N LYS A 99 -5.65 15.22 -22.01
CA LYS A 99 -6.58 15.74 -23.03
C LYS A 99 -6.46 17.25 -23.21
N MET A 100 -6.32 18.00 -22.11
CA MET A 100 -6.12 19.45 -22.18
C MET A 100 -4.79 19.80 -22.86
N MET A 101 -3.71 19.08 -22.55
CA MET A 101 -2.40 19.25 -23.20
C MET A 101 -2.45 18.93 -24.70
N GLU A 102 -3.12 17.85 -25.10
CA GLU A 102 -3.30 17.49 -26.51
C GLU A 102 -4.05 18.58 -27.28
N ASN A 103 -5.14 19.11 -26.70
CA ASN A 103 -5.89 20.21 -27.31
C ASN A 103 -5.04 21.48 -27.42
N ALA A 104 -4.33 21.86 -26.34
CA ALA A 104 -3.45 23.02 -26.36
C ALA A 104 -2.33 22.88 -27.40
N ALA A 105 -1.72 21.70 -27.53
CA ALA A 105 -0.70 21.42 -28.54
C ALA A 105 -1.26 21.49 -29.96
N ALA A 106 -2.50 21.04 -30.18
CA ALA A 106 -3.17 21.17 -31.47
C ALA A 106 -3.41 22.65 -31.84
N LEU A 107 -4.00 23.43 -30.92
CA LEU A 107 -4.22 24.87 -31.12
C LEU A 107 -2.93 25.65 -31.39
N ALA A 108 -1.86 25.33 -30.64
CA ALA A 108 -0.55 25.94 -30.86
C ALA A 108 0.02 25.58 -32.24
N GLY A 109 -0.16 24.33 -32.69
CA GLY A 109 0.24 23.89 -34.02
C GLY A 109 -0.47 24.67 -35.13
N ASP A 110 -1.78 24.88 -35.00
CA ASP A 110 -2.57 25.64 -35.98
C ASP A 110 -2.12 27.11 -36.06
N GLU A 111 -1.81 27.76 -34.94
CA GLU A 111 -1.30 29.14 -34.93
C GLU A 111 0.10 29.26 -35.54
N LEU A 112 1.00 28.31 -35.24
CA LEU A 112 2.32 28.29 -35.89
C LEU A 112 2.24 28.08 -37.40
N GLU A 113 1.29 27.27 -37.89
CA GLU A 113 1.07 27.11 -39.33
C GLU A 113 0.64 28.44 -39.99
N LYS A 114 -0.27 29.19 -39.35
CA LYS A 114 -0.66 30.52 -39.82
C LYS A 114 0.52 31.48 -39.84
N ILE A 115 1.35 31.49 -38.78
CA ILE A 115 2.56 32.32 -38.72
C ILE A 115 3.54 31.94 -39.85
N GLY A 116 3.76 30.65 -40.10
CA GLY A 116 4.60 30.19 -41.21
C GLY A 116 4.07 30.64 -42.58
N GLY A 117 2.75 30.63 -42.76
CA GLY A 117 2.09 31.18 -43.95
C GLY A 117 2.35 32.69 -44.12
N LEU A 118 2.14 33.47 -43.06
CA LEU A 118 2.40 34.92 -43.05
C LEU A 118 3.87 35.24 -43.33
N ASN A 119 4.81 34.47 -42.78
CA ASN A 119 6.24 34.66 -43.03
C ASN A 119 6.58 34.41 -44.52
N THR A 120 5.94 33.42 -45.13
CA THR A 120 6.09 33.15 -46.57
C THR A 120 5.54 34.29 -47.43
N GLU A 121 4.41 34.89 -47.04
CA GLU A 121 3.87 36.08 -47.72
C GLU A 121 4.77 37.29 -47.57
N LEU A 122 5.34 37.50 -46.37
CA LEU A 122 6.29 38.56 -46.10
C LEU A 122 7.54 38.43 -46.98
N GLU A 123 8.07 37.22 -47.13
CA GLU A 123 9.22 36.97 -48.01
C GLU A 123 8.90 37.26 -49.48
N LYS A 124 7.71 36.87 -49.97
CA LYS A 124 7.26 37.25 -51.32
C LYS A 124 7.19 38.77 -51.52
N VAL A 125 6.74 39.51 -50.50
CA VAL A 125 6.70 40.98 -50.54
C VAL A 125 8.12 41.55 -50.59
N ARG A 126 9.06 41.01 -49.81
CA ARG A 126 10.48 41.40 -49.85
C ARG A 126 11.08 41.16 -51.23
N SER A 127 10.91 39.97 -51.81
CA SER A 127 11.44 39.66 -53.15
C SER A 127 10.85 40.60 -54.22
N LYS A 128 9.54 40.86 -54.18
CA LYS A 128 8.90 41.84 -55.10
C LYS A 128 9.48 43.25 -54.93
N ALA A 129 9.72 43.68 -53.69
CA ALA A 129 10.34 44.97 -53.45
C ALA A 129 11.75 45.00 -54.06
N GLU A 130 12.59 43.99 -53.84
CA GLU A 130 13.93 43.88 -54.42
C GLU A 130 13.90 43.92 -55.96
N GLU A 131 12.94 43.24 -56.60
CA GLU A 131 12.72 43.28 -58.04
C GLU A 131 12.38 44.70 -58.53
N GLU A 132 11.46 45.40 -57.86
CA GLU A 132 11.10 46.79 -58.18
C GLU A 132 12.30 47.75 -58.02
N TYR A 133 13.09 47.58 -56.96
CA TYR A 133 14.32 48.34 -56.76
C TYR A 133 15.35 48.06 -57.86
N ALA A 134 15.53 46.81 -58.27
CA ALA A 134 16.42 46.43 -59.36
C ALA A 134 15.96 47.01 -60.70
N ASN A 135 14.65 46.98 -60.97
CA ASN A 135 14.02 47.57 -62.15
C ASN A 135 14.19 49.09 -62.21
N LEU A 136 13.98 49.78 -61.08
CA LEU A 136 14.19 51.21 -60.96
C LEU A 136 15.67 51.57 -61.20
N LYS A 137 16.60 50.84 -60.60
CA LYS A 137 18.05 51.03 -60.79
C LYS A 137 18.46 50.85 -62.26
N LYS A 138 17.93 49.82 -62.93
CA LYS A 138 18.16 49.57 -64.36
C LYS A 138 17.61 50.71 -65.22
N SER A 139 16.41 51.18 -64.92
CA SER A 139 15.74 52.27 -65.66
C SER A 139 16.51 53.59 -65.54
N LEU A 140 16.98 53.93 -64.34
CA LEU A 140 17.79 55.14 -64.11
C LEU A 140 19.16 55.07 -64.80
N GLY A 141 19.80 53.89 -64.78
CA GLY A 141 21.05 53.67 -65.52
C GLY A 141 20.89 53.88 -67.03
N GLY A 142 19.73 53.51 -67.59
CA GLY A 142 19.42 53.68 -69.01
C GLY A 142 19.08 55.12 -69.43
N TYR A 143 18.44 55.91 -68.56
CA TYR A 143 17.93 57.24 -68.93
C TYR A 143 18.93 58.39 -68.79
N ALA A 144 20.01 58.24 -68.01
CA ALA A 144 20.89 59.39 -67.74
C ALA A 144 22.38 59.08 -67.58
N GLY A 145 22.83 57.82 -67.70
CA GLY A 145 24.19 57.44 -67.29
C GLY A 145 24.48 57.73 -65.81
N ILE A 146 23.46 58.15 -65.04
CA ILE A 146 23.53 58.42 -63.62
C ILE A 146 23.53 57.05 -62.94
N MET A 147 24.68 56.64 -62.41
CA MET A 147 24.75 55.59 -61.40
C MET A 147 24.08 56.13 -60.13
N ALA A 148 22.75 56.13 -60.10
CA ALA A 148 22.01 56.43 -58.89
C ALA A 148 22.33 55.32 -57.88
N ARG A 149 23.08 55.68 -56.84
CA ARG A 149 23.32 54.80 -55.68
C ARG A 149 22.04 54.80 -54.84
N ILE A 150 21.00 54.16 -55.36
CA ILE A 150 19.75 53.94 -54.62
C ILE A 150 20.11 53.04 -53.44
N PRO A 151 20.00 53.50 -52.18
CA PRO A 151 20.15 52.63 -51.04
C PRO A 151 19.09 51.54 -51.17
N ALA A 152 19.50 50.27 -51.13
CA ALA A 152 18.53 49.19 -50.99
C ALA A 152 17.65 49.49 -49.76
N PRO A 153 16.37 49.08 -49.77
CA PRO A 153 15.57 49.11 -48.55
C PRO A 153 16.38 48.31 -47.53
N ALA A 154 16.90 48.99 -46.50
CA ALA A 154 17.57 48.28 -45.45
C ALA A 154 16.53 47.29 -44.91
N PRO A 155 16.84 45.99 -44.79
CA PRO A 155 16.04 45.17 -43.89
C PRO A 155 16.01 45.96 -42.59
N ALA A 156 14.81 46.23 -42.06
CA ALA A 156 14.71 46.75 -40.71
C ALA A 156 15.71 45.95 -39.88
N PRO A 157 16.63 46.61 -39.15
CA PRO A 157 17.78 45.91 -38.57
C PRO A 157 17.25 44.68 -37.86
N ALA A 158 17.88 43.53 -38.04
CA ALA A 158 17.47 42.27 -37.42
C ALA A 158 17.33 42.37 -35.88
N SER A 159 17.74 43.49 -35.28
CA SER A 159 17.53 43.89 -33.90
C SER A 159 16.21 44.60 -33.58
N ALA A 160 15.33 44.87 -34.55
CA ALA A 160 14.01 45.48 -34.35
C ALA A 160 12.86 44.44 -34.41
N VAL A 161 13.18 43.21 -34.84
CA VAL A 161 12.30 42.03 -34.71
C VAL A 161 12.97 41.16 -33.67
N GLU A 162 12.40 41.07 -32.47
CA GLU A 162 12.88 40.21 -31.40
C GLU A 162 13.00 38.76 -31.92
N GLY A 163 14.23 38.27 -32.07
CA GLY A 163 14.54 36.86 -32.35
C GLY A 163 14.05 36.36 -33.70
N ASP A 164 14.96 36.10 -34.62
CA ASP A 164 14.66 35.29 -35.81
C ASP A 164 14.38 33.85 -35.35
N VAL A 165 13.14 33.61 -34.92
CA VAL A 165 12.65 32.29 -34.49
C VAL A 165 12.46 31.45 -35.75
N ASP A 166 13.20 30.35 -35.87
CA ASP A 166 12.99 29.39 -36.96
C ASP A 166 11.67 28.66 -36.75
N TRP A 167 10.61 29.21 -37.35
CA TRP A 167 9.25 28.66 -37.29
C TRP A 167 9.13 27.22 -37.78
N ASN A 168 10.02 26.79 -38.68
CA ASN A 168 10.05 25.42 -39.15
C ASN A 168 10.59 24.48 -38.06
N GLU A 169 11.60 24.93 -37.32
CA GLU A 169 12.12 24.22 -36.15
C GLU A 169 11.07 24.14 -35.04
N GLU A 170 10.38 25.25 -34.73
CA GLU A 170 9.32 25.31 -33.71
C GLU A 170 8.11 24.42 -34.08
N MET A 171 7.71 24.38 -35.36
CA MET A 171 6.72 23.42 -35.86
C MET A 171 7.19 21.97 -35.68
N GLY A 172 8.48 21.71 -35.89
CA GLY A 172 9.07 20.40 -35.62
C GLY A 172 9.01 20.01 -34.14
N LYS A 173 9.25 20.97 -33.23
CA LYS A 173 9.15 20.76 -31.77
C LYS A 173 7.72 20.45 -31.35
N LEU A 174 6.71 21.18 -31.85
CA LEU A 174 5.31 20.90 -31.53
C LEU A 174 4.79 19.56 -32.07
N ARG A 175 5.21 19.17 -33.28
CA ARG A 175 4.88 17.82 -33.79
C ARG A 175 5.45 16.72 -32.89
N LYS A 176 6.69 16.88 -32.41
CA LYS A 176 7.30 15.94 -31.45
C LYS A 176 6.52 15.88 -30.13
N VAL A 177 6.09 17.03 -29.60
CA VAL A 177 5.28 17.07 -28.37
C VAL A 177 3.94 16.35 -28.57
N ARG A 178 3.25 16.61 -29.69
CA ARG A 178 2.00 15.91 -30.05
C ARG A 178 2.21 14.41 -30.19
N ASP A 179 3.27 13.97 -30.87
CA ASP A 179 3.54 12.55 -31.10
C ASP A 179 3.91 11.83 -29.79
N LEU A 180 4.67 12.49 -28.90
CA LEU A 180 4.95 11.99 -27.55
C LEU A 180 3.66 11.81 -26.73
N LEU A 181 2.77 12.82 -26.74
CA LEU A 181 1.46 12.72 -26.08
C LEU A 181 0.61 11.58 -26.67
N ALA A 182 0.67 11.36 -27.99
CA ALA A 182 -0.02 10.25 -28.64
C ALA A 182 0.54 8.87 -28.25
N THR A 183 1.85 8.75 -28.01
CA THR A 183 2.47 7.51 -27.51
C THR A 183 2.15 7.21 -26.05
N LEU A 184 2.05 8.25 -25.20
CA LEU A 184 1.64 8.15 -23.79
C LEU A 184 0.18 7.67 -23.64
N ARG A 185 -0.62 7.75 -24.70
CA ARG A 185 -2.00 7.25 -24.75
C ARG A 185 -2.12 5.73 -24.90
N GLN A 186 -1.04 5.01 -25.24
CA GLN A 186 -1.15 3.57 -25.45
C GLN A 186 -1.57 2.89 -24.13
N PRO A 187 -2.76 2.25 -24.09
CA PRO A 187 -3.05 1.33 -23.03
C PRO A 187 -2.07 0.17 -23.18
N GLU A 188 -1.30 -0.11 -22.13
CA GLU A 188 -0.67 -1.41 -21.93
C GLU A 188 -1.65 -2.49 -22.44
N PRO A 189 -1.25 -3.36 -23.39
CA PRO A 189 -2.13 -4.42 -23.83
C PRO A 189 -2.44 -5.27 -22.61
N SER A 190 -3.71 -5.24 -22.22
CA SER A 190 -4.32 -6.17 -21.30
C SER A 190 -3.90 -7.58 -21.73
N SER A 191 -2.95 -8.16 -20.99
CA SER A 191 -2.62 -9.56 -21.10
C SER A 191 -3.81 -10.34 -20.56
N ALA A 192 -4.76 -10.58 -21.46
CA ALA A 192 -5.83 -11.53 -21.30
C ALA A 192 -5.22 -12.88 -20.90
N ALA A 193 -5.82 -13.49 -19.88
CA ALA A 193 -5.54 -14.82 -19.41
C ALA A 193 -5.56 -15.85 -20.55
N PRO A 194 -4.74 -16.92 -20.47
CA PRO A 194 -5.11 -18.20 -21.04
C PRO A 194 -5.87 -19.00 -19.97
N SER A 195 -7.14 -19.29 -20.25
CA SER A 195 -7.82 -20.44 -19.67
C SER A 195 -7.19 -21.71 -20.24
N GLY A 196 -6.80 -22.65 -19.38
CA GLY A 196 -6.33 -23.98 -19.74
C GLY A 196 -6.35 -24.90 -18.52
N ASP A 197 -7.05 -26.02 -18.66
CA ASP A 197 -7.39 -27.01 -17.62
C ASP A 197 -6.21 -27.61 -16.84
N GLY A 198 -6.47 -27.82 -15.55
CA GLY A 198 -6.21 -29.06 -14.80
C GLY A 198 -4.79 -29.64 -14.75
N GLN A 199 -4.07 -29.40 -13.66
CA GLN A 199 -3.28 -30.44 -12.98
C GLN A 199 -2.92 -30.07 -11.53
N GLU A 200 -3.36 -30.90 -10.58
CA GLU A 200 -2.77 -30.99 -9.24
C GLU A 200 -1.28 -31.37 -9.36
N THR A 201 -0.39 -30.55 -8.80
CA THR A 201 0.90 -31.00 -8.22
C THR A 201 1.40 -29.97 -7.21
N THR A 202 1.29 -30.33 -5.93
CA THR A 202 2.17 -30.06 -4.78
C THR A 202 3.13 -28.86 -4.80
N ALA A 203 2.99 -27.99 -3.79
CA ALA A 203 3.95 -26.99 -3.32
C ALA A 203 5.36 -27.58 -3.04
N PRO A 204 6.44 -26.81 -3.25
CA PRO A 204 6.98 -26.00 -2.15
C PRO A 204 7.60 -24.66 -2.60
N ALA A 205 7.20 -23.53 -2.00
CA ALA A 205 7.81 -22.22 -2.28
C ALA A 205 7.85 -21.31 -1.04
N ALA A 206 7.99 -21.88 0.15
CA ALA A 206 8.11 -21.11 1.39
C ALA A 206 9.57 -20.76 1.76
N HIS A 207 10.57 -21.43 1.17
CA HIS A 207 11.98 -21.28 1.58
C HIS A 207 12.76 -20.19 0.81
N GLU A 208 12.30 -19.78 -0.38
CA GLU A 208 12.96 -18.74 -1.19
C GLU A 208 12.53 -17.32 -0.81
N ALA A 209 11.35 -17.15 -0.20
CA ALA A 209 10.86 -15.84 0.23
C ALA A 209 11.61 -15.31 1.48
N GLU A 210 12.11 -16.21 2.32
CA GLU A 210 12.81 -15.86 3.57
C GLU A 210 14.28 -15.46 3.32
N GLU A 211 14.95 -16.07 2.34
CA GLU A 211 16.31 -15.69 1.93
C GLU A 211 16.36 -14.32 1.22
N LEU A 212 15.32 -13.97 0.45
CA LEU A 212 15.24 -12.66 -0.19
C LEU A 212 14.99 -11.54 0.82
N ALA A 213 14.23 -11.81 1.89
CA ALA A 213 14.01 -10.85 2.99
C ALA A 213 15.27 -10.63 3.83
N ALA A 214 16.07 -11.69 4.05
CA ALA A 214 17.36 -11.60 4.72
C ALA A 214 18.40 -10.83 3.87
N SER A 215 18.39 -11.00 2.54
CA SER A 215 19.29 -10.28 1.63
C SER A 215 18.95 -8.79 1.48
N LEU A 216 17.71 -8.38 1.78
CA LEU A 216 17.24 -6.99 1.75
C LEU A 216 17.46 -6.23 3.07
N GLY A 217 18.06 -6.87 4.09
CA GLY A 217 18.43 -6.22 5.35
C GLY A 217 17.24 -5.76 6.21
N LEU A 218 16.04 -6.26 5.95
CA LEU A 218 14.82 -5.90 6.68
C LEU A 218 14.64 -6.68 7.99
N ILE A 219 15.48 -7.68 8.24
CA ILE A 219 15.49 -8.47 9.48
C ILE A 219 16.93 -8.51 9.99
N GLY A 220 17.28 -7.50 10.78
CA GLY A 220 18.45 -7.51 11.67
C GLY A 220 17.98 -7.68 13.12
N PRO A 221 18.80 -8.31 13.99
CA PRO A 221 18.41 -8.63 15.36
C PRO A 221 18.29 -7.36 16.20
N GLU A 222 17.40 -7.41 17.19
CA GLU A 222 17.05 -6.34 18.12
C GLU A 222 18.24 -5.57 18.69
N GLU A 223 18.08 -4.24 18.78
CA GLU A 223 18.67 -3.21 19.68
C GLU A 223 18.55 -1.86 18.93
N ASP A 224 18.25 -0.68 19.47
CA ASP A 224 18.11 -0.14 20.82
C ASP A 224 17.52 1.30 20.67
N SER A 225 16.77 1.73 21.67
CA SER A 225 16.40 3.10 22.08
C SER A 225 16.50 4.31 21.11
N VAL A 226 15.35 4.97 20.88
CA VAL A 226 15.26 6.46 20.90
C VAL A 226 13.94 6.87 21.56
N SER A 227 14.03 7.31 22.82
CA SER A 227 13.05 8.21 23.43
C SER A 227 13.24 9.59 22.83
N ASP A 228 12.17 10.27 22.45
CA ASP A 228 12.15 11.73 22.49
C ASP A 228 10.76 12.23 22.86
N ASP A 229 10.74 12.88 24.02
CA ASP A 229 9.65 13.64 24.59
C ASP A 229 9.26 14.82 23.68
N ALA A 230 7.95 15.05 23.52
CA ALA A 230 7.42 16.37 23.26
C ALA A 230 6.00 16.48 23.81
N GLU A 231 5.90 16.85 25.09
CA GLU A 231 4.76 17.57 25.63
C GLU A 231 4.52 18.84 24.80
N PHE A 232 3.29 19.08 24.35
CA PHE A 232 2.84 20.43 24.04
C PHE A 232 1.43 20.68 24.60
N VAL A 233 1.42 21.39 25.72
CA VAL A 233 0.26 21.82 26.50
C VAL A 233 -0.22 23.20 26.02
N LEU A 234 -1.52 23.28 25.75
CA LEU A 234 -2.47 24.41 25.84
C LEU A 234 -2.17 25.75 25.15
N GLY A 235 -3.17 26.20 24.37
CA GLY A 235 -3.36 27.60 23.98
C GLY A 235 -4.83 27.88 23.66
N ALA A 236 -5.61 28.22 24.69
CA ALA A 236 -6.97 28.72 24.57
C ALA A 236 -7.01 30.08 23.87
N GLN A 237 -7.99 30.31 22.98
CA GLN A 237 -8.79 31.54 22.96
C GLN A 237 -9.93 31.44 21.94
N ALA A 238 -11.16 31.53 22.45
CA ALA A 238 -12.34 31.94 21.70
C ALA A 238 -12.59 33.44 21.93
N PRO A 239 -13.16 34.16 20.96
CA PRO A 239 -14.03 35.29 21.25
C PRO A 239 -15.48 34.84 21.54
#